data_AF-A0A3L7P1T3-F1
#
_entry.id   AF-A0A3L7P1T3-F1
#
_cell.length_a   1.000
_cell.length_b   1.000
_cell.length_c   1.000
_cell.angle_alpha   90.00
_cell.angle_beta   90.00
_cell.angle_gamma   90.00
#
_symmetry.space_group_name_H-M   'P 1'
#
loop_
_entity.id
_entity.type
_entity.pdbx_description
1 polymer ?
#
loop_
_entity_poly.entity_id
_entity_poly.type
_entity_poly.pdbx_seq_one_letter_code
_entity_poly.pdbx_strand_id
1 'polypeptide(L)'
;MNTNVTFSPVSIQPATGNVPVVDPFDPSRLRLSQDFVAAAGVKKVLNTIPVRKPSKEWFVMTHPDPSYRIQTCVVELKEDSETYLVDPSLWPELAGESTFSPRALMTAINRQGVLFLWPIRLPGPDGRLDEWSRSVMEAATHANGKWVRVQANMSLGAYEIYEAAGQWAAPEFPTMPFQQLLKLAFKDKFITSLDHPVLKRLRGEA
;
A
#
# COMPACT_ATOMS: atom_id res chain seq x y z
N MET A 1 72.87 -65.61 -15.33
CA MET A 1 72.48 -66.17 -14.02
C MET A 1 71.18 -65.50 -13.62
N ASN A 2 70.14 -66.31 -13.45
CA ASN A 2 68.77 -65.88 -13.09
C ASN A 2 68.76 -65.34 -11.67
N THR A 3 67.94 -64.32 -11.38
CA THR A 3 67.30 -64.21 -10.06
C THR A 3 66.11 -63.23 -10.07
N ASN A 4 64.93 -63.82 -10.02
CA ASN A 4 63.74 -63.50 -9.23
C ASN A 4 63.36 -62.04 -8.97
N VAL A 5 62.22 -61.67 -9.57
CA VAL A 5 61.40 -60.51 -9.19
C VAL A 5 60.58 -60.89 -7.95
N THR A 6 60.89 -60.27 -6.82
CA THR A 6 60.11 -60.37 -5.58
C THR A 6 59.13 -59.19 -5.52
N PHE A 7 57.83 -59.48 -5.51
CA PHE A 7 56.77 -58.48 -5.31
C PHE A 7 56.61 -58.18 -3.82
N SER A 8 56.71 -56.89 -3.45
CA SER A 8 56.32 -56.40 -2.13
C SER A 8 54.86 -55.88 -2.18
N PRO A 9 54.00 -56.21 -1.20
CA PRO A 9 52.63 -55.72 -1.18
C PRO A 9 52.56 -54.23 -0.77
N VAL A 10 51.76 -53.45 -1.50
CA VAL A 10 51.43 -52.07 -1.17
C VAL A 10 50.42 -52.06 -0.02
N SER A 11 50.81 -51.51 1.13
CA SER A 11 49.89 -51.16 2.22
C SER A 11 49.09 -49.92 1.83
N ILE A 12 47.77 -50.06 1.68
CA ILE A 12 46.85 -48.94 1.50
C ILE A 12 46.55 -48.34 2.89
N GLN A 13 47.12 -47.17 3.17
CA GLN A 13 46.68 -46.33 4.30
C GLN A 13 45.42 -45.55 3.88
N PRO A 14 44.34 -45.55 4.69
CA PRO A 14 43.21 -44.66 4.43
C PRO A 14 43.63 -43.21 4.71
N ALA A 15 43.46 -42.34 3.71
CA ALA A 15 43.65 -40.92 3.85
C ALA A 15 42.55 -40.32 4.74
N THR A 16 42.85 -40.08 6.02
CA THR A 16 42.01 -39.24 6.88
C THR A 16 42.27 -37.78 6.53
N GLY A 17 41.54 -37.25 5.55
CA GLY A 17 41.41 -35.82 5.32
C GLY A 17 40.72 -35.18 6.51
N ASN A 18 41.43 -34.32 7.24
CA ASN A 18 40.89 -33.54 8.35
C ASN A 18 39.97 -32.45 7.78
N VAL A 19 38.68 -32.73 7.63
CA VAL A 19 37.68 -31.70 7.32
C VAL A 19 37.48 -30.91 8.62
N PRO A 20 37.84 -29.62 8.70
CA PRO A 20 37.56 -28.85 9.90
C PRO A 20 36.05 -28.84 10.13
N VAL A 21 35.63 -29.39 11.28
CA VAL A 21 34.24 -29.31 11.75
C VAL A 21 33.96 -27.85 12.04
N VAL A 22 33.32 -27.18 11.09
CA VAL A 22 32.98 -25.76 11.24
C VAL A 22 31.81 -25.67 12.20
N ASP A 23 32.00 -24.97 13.32
CA ASP A 23 30.96 -24.76 14.33
C ASP A 23 29.72 -24.11 13.69
N PRO A 24 28.54 -24.75 13.72
CA PRO A 24 27.32 -24.19 13.17
C PRO A 24 26.81 -22.96 13.96
N PHE A 25 27.33 -22.71 15.16
CA PHE A 25 26.94 -21.59 16.02
C PHE A 25 27.96 -20.44 16.06
N ASP A 26 28.96 -20.43 15.18
CA ASP A 26 29.95 -19.35 15.08
C ASP A 26 29.27 -17.98 14.81
N PRO A 27 29.30 -17.03 15.76
CA PRO A 27 28.65 -15.73 15.62
C PRO A 27 29.16 -14.92 14.43
N SER A 28 30.40 -15.13 13.97
CA SER A 28 30.94 -14.44 12.80
C SER A 28 30.25 -14.87 11.49
N ARG A 29 29.77 -16.11 11.42
CA ARG A 29 28.99 -16.67 10.31
C ARG A 29 27.50 -16.37 10.41
N LEU A 30 27.00 -16.17 11.63
CA LEU A 30 25.59 -15.87 11.92
C LEU A 30 25.28 -14.36 11.92
N ARG A 31 26.30 -13.49 11.89
CA ARG A 31 26.11 -12.04 11.76
C ARG A 31 25.48 -11.71 10.42
N LEU A 32 24.32 -11.07 10.48
CA LEU A 32 23.59 -10.58 9.31
C LEU A 32 24.45 -9.52 8.59
N SER A 33 24.87 -9.79 7.36
CA SER A 33 25.50 -8.77 6.52
C SER A 33 24.44 -7.78 6.03
N GLN A 34 24.84 -6.53 5.78
CA GLN A 34 23.95 -5.51 5.18
C GLN A 34 23.37 -5.96 3.83
N ASP A 35 24.08 -6.85 3.11
CA ASP A 35 23.66 -7.39 1.81
C ASP A 35 22.55 -8.45 1.91
N PHE A 36 22.22 -8.96 3.09
CA PHE A 36 21.12 -9.93 3.26
C PHE A 36 19.78 -9.34 2.82
N VAL A 37 19.58 -8.04 3.04
CA VAL A 37 18.36 -7.33 2.62
C VAL A 37 18.28 -7.21 1.10
N ALA A 38 19.42 -7.11 0.40
CA ALA A 38 19.49 -7.03 -1.06
C ALA A 38 19.38 -8.42 -1.73
N ALA A 39 19.83 -9.49 -1.07
CA ALA A 39 19.81 -10.86 -1.60
C ALA A 39 18.43 -11.54 -1.47
N ALA A 40 17.56 -11.06 -0.58
CA ALA A 40 16.18 -11.49 -0.50
C ALA A 40 15.37 -10.84 -1.64
N GLY A 41 15.45 -11.42 -2.84
CA GLY A 41 14.66 -11.04 -4.03
C GLY A 41 13.16 -11.31 -3.87
N VAL A 42 12.57 -10.84 -2.76
CA VAL A 42 11.15 -10.94 -2.45
C VAL A 42 10.43 -9.81 -3.19
N LYS A 43 9.84 -10.14 -4.34
CA LYS A 43 8.96 -9.23 -5.05
C LYS A 43 7.63 -9.15 -4.31
N LYS A 44 7.38 -8.04 -3.61
CA LYS A 44 6.07 -7.77 -2.98
C LYS A 44 5.00 -7.71 -4.07
N VAL A 45 4.11 -8.70 -4.09
CA VAL A 45 2.93 -8.68 -4.96
C VAL A 45 1.86 -7.83 -4.28
N LEU A 46 1.49 -6.72 -4.93
CA LEU A 46 0.37 -5.89 -4.49
C LEU A 46 -0.94 -6.64 -4.76
N ASN A 47 -1.48 -7.30 -3.74
CA ASN A 47 -2.76 -8.01 -3.85
C ASN A 47 -3.97 -7.12 -3.51
N THR A 48 -3.81 -6.16 -2.59
CA THR A 48 -4.92 -5.31 -2.12
C THR A 48 -4.42 -3.90 -1.90
N ILE A 49 -5.20 -2.91 -2.33
CA ILE A 49 -4.93 -1.49 -2.09
C ILE A 49 -6.07 -0.94 -1.22
N PRO A 50 -5.81 -0.59 0.05
CA PRO A 50 -6.87 -0.06 0.90
C PRO A 50 -7.33 1.32 0.42
N VAL A 51 -8.64 1.57 0.54
CA VAL A 51 -9.25 2.88 0.30
C VAL A 51 -9.53 3.51 1.66
N ARG A 52 -8.70 4.46 2.09
CA ARG A 52 -8.80 5.05 3.44
C ARG A 52 -8.04 6.36 3.58
N LYS A 53 -8.37 7.09 4.65
CA LYS A 53 -7.57 8.22 5.12
C LYS A 53 -6.22 7.73 5.66
N PRO A 54 -5.14 8.53 5.56
CA PRO A 54 -3.88 8.21 6.21
C PRO A 54 -4.04 8.18 7.74
N SER A 55 -3.26 7.32 8.41
CA SER A 55 -3.17 7.37 9.87
C SER A 55 -2.52 8.67 10.33
N LYS A 56 -2.91 9.16 11.52
CA LYS A 56 -2.37 10.39 12.14
C LYS A 56 -0.85 10.36 12.37
N GLU A 57 -0.26 9.17 12.38
CA GLU A 57 1.18 8.94 12.61
C GLU A 57 1.97 8.84 11.30
N TRP A 58 1.30 8.71 10.15
CA TRP A 58 1.99 8.50 8.88
C TRP A 58 2.41 9.79 8.24
N PHE A 59 3.68 9.82 7.85
CA PHE A 59 4.11 10.67 6.74
C PHE A 59 3.75 9.96 5.43
N VAL A 60 3.05 10.68 4.57
CA VAL A 60 2.56 10.21 3.28
C VAL A 60 2.98 11.16 2.17
N MET A 61 3.06 10.62 0.95
CA MET A 61 3.28 11.39 -0.27
C MET A 61 2.21 10.97 -1.28
N THR A 62 1.64 11.92 -2.01
CA THR A 62 0.71 11.62 -3.11
C THR A 62 1.45 11.42 -4.42
N HIS A 63 0.87 10.61 -5.30
CA HIS A 63 1.43 10.34 -6.61
C HIS A 63 1.48 11.65 -7.43
N PRO A 64 2.63 12.02 -8.01
CA PRO A 64 2.78 13.32 -8.67
C PRO A 64 1.99 13.43 -9.98
N ASP A 65 1.90 12.33 -10.72
CA ASP A 65 1.19 12.27 -12.01
C ASP A 65 -0.35 12.38 -11.82
N PRO A 66 -1.00 13.36 -12.46
CA PRO A 66 -2.46 13.50 -12.49
C PRO A 66 -3.24 12.28 -12.99
N SER A 67 -2.64 11.39 -13.77
CA SER A 67 -3.29 10.16 -14.25
C SER A 67 -3.59 9.15 -13.12
N TYR A 68 -3.00 9.33 -11.93
CA TYR A 68 -3.18 8.48 -10.75
C TYR A 68 -4.20 9.03 -9.74
N ARG A 69 -5.10 9.90 -10.20
CA ARG A 69 -6.22 10.44 -9.42
C ARG A 69 -7.48 10.55 -10.28
N ILE A 70 -8.64 10.47 -9.64
CA ILE A 70 -9.94 10.59 -10.31
C ILE A 70 -10.97 11.25 -9.38
N GLN A 71 -11.93 11.96 -9.96
CA GLN A 71 -13.16 12.37 -9.28
C GLN A 71 -14.27 11.40 -9.68
N THR A 72 -14.94 10.82 -8.68
CA THR A 72 -15.95 9.77 -8.87
C THR A 72 -16.96 9.82 -7.73
N CYS A 73 -18.00 8.98 -7.76
CA CYS A 73 -18.89 8.78 -6.63
C CYS A 73 -18.65 7.43 -5.95
N VAL A 74 -18.89 7.40 -4.64
CA VAL A 74 -18.76 6.21 -3.81
C VAL A 74 -19.96 6.10 -2.85
N VAL A 75 -20.20 4.89 -2.36
CA VAL A 75 -21.00 4.62 -1.16
C VAL A 75 -20.06 4.32 0.00
N GLU A 76 -20.18 5.07 1.09
CA GLU A 76 -19.36 4.89 2.30
C GLU A 76 -20.18 4.34 3.46
N LEU A 77 -19.73 3.20 4.00
CA LEU A 77 -20.30 2.57 5.17
C LEU A 77 -19.39 2.84 6.35
N LYS A 78 -19.76 3.83 7.17
CA LYS A 78 -18.89 4.34 8.25
C LYS A 78 -18.64 3.31 9.34
N GLU A 79 -19.64 2.50 9.68
CA GLU A 79 -19.53 1.47 10.73
C GLU A 79 -18.51 0.40 10.35
N ASP A 80 -18.58 -0.10 9.12
CA ASP A 80 -17.67 -1.13 8.61
C ASP A 80 -16.33 -0.52 8.11
N SER A 81 -16.22 0.81 8.07
CA SER A 81 -15.11 1.54 7.44
C SER A 81 -14.85 1.09 5.99
N GLU A 82 -15.93 0.87 5.24
CA GLU A 82 -15.88 0.42 3.86
C GLU A 82 -16.26 1.51 2.87
N THR A 83 -15.65 1.46 1.69
CA THR A 83 -15.93 2.36 0.59
C THR A 83 -16.13 1.53 -0.67
N TYR A 84 -17.28 1.73 -1.31
CA TYR A 84 -17.67 1.06 -2.54
C TYR A 84 -17.64 2.07 -3.69
N LEU A 85 -16.94 1.72 -4.76
CA LEU A 85 -17.01 2.50 -6.00
C LEU A 85 -18.38 2.27 -6.65
N VAL A 86 -18.95 3.29 -7.26
CA VAL A 86 -20.28 3.22 -7.88
C VAL A 86 -20.17 3.45 -9.37
N ASP A 87 -20.77 2.57 -10.15
CA ASP A 87 -20.86 2.74 -11.60
C ASP A 87 -21.60 4.05 -11.96
N PRO A 88 -21.10 4.85 -12.91
CA PRO A 88 -21.74 6.10 -13.33
C PRO A 88 -23.22 5.98 -13.71
N SER A 89 -23.67 4.83 -14.23
CA SER A 89 -25.07 4.63 -14.61
C SER A 89 -26.04 4.72 -13.43
N LEU A 90 -25.56 4.50 -12.20
CA LEU A 90 -26.38 4.49 -10.97
C LEU A 90 -26.35 5.82 -10.21
N TRP A 91 -25.50 6.76 -10.60
CA TRP A 91 -25.36 8.02 -9.87
C TRP A 91 -26.66 8.82 -9.74
N PRO A 92 -27.53 8.93 -10.77
CA PRO A 92 -28.80 9.66 -10.63
C PRO A 92 -29.73 9.03 -9.59
N GLU A 93 -29.77 7.70 -9.53
CA GLU A 93 -30.65 6.95 -8.64
C GLU A 93 -30.16 6.99 -7.18
N LEU A 94 -28.85 7.05 -6.98
CA LEU A 94 -28.23 7.08 -5.66
C LEU A 94 -27.98 8.51 -5.13
N ALA A 95 -28.26 9.55 -5.91
CA ALA A 95 -27.98 10.93 -5.55
C ALA A 95 -28.67 11.38 -4.23
N GLY A 96 -29.82 10.78 -3.90
CA GLY A 96 -30.55 11.06 -2.66
C GLY A 96 -30.10 10.22 -1.45
N GLU A 97 -29.25 9.21 -1.65
CA GLU A 97 -28.79 8.30 -0.59
C GLU A 97 -27.75 9.01 0.30
N SER A 98 -27.96 9.02 1.61
CA SER A 98 -27.07 9.73 2.55
C SER A 98 -25.65 9.18 2.61
N THR A 99 -25.45 7.92 2.22
CA THR A 99 -24.16 7.24 2.16
C THR A 99 -23.43 7.45 0.83
N PHE A 100 -24.14 7.97 -0.18
CA PHE A 100 -23.59 8.27 -1.50
C PHE A 100 -22.95 9.67 -1.50
N SER A 101 -21.71 9.77 -1.99
CA SER A 101 -21.07 11.08 -2.12
C SER A 101 -19.98 11.15 -3.19
N PRO A 102 -19.77 12.33 -3.79
CA PRO A 102 -18.66 12.57 -4.70
C PRO A 102 -17.34 12.63 -3.92
N ARG A 103 -16.30 11.97 -4.46
CA ARG A 103 -14.96 11.87 -3.90
C ARG A 103 -13.89 12.06 -4.96
N ALA A 104 -12.80 12.71 -4.56
CA ALA A 104 -11.53 12.59 -5.26
C ALA A 104 -10.76 11.41 -4.66
N LEU A 105 -10.39 10.43 -5.48
CA LEU A 105 -9.49 9.36 -5.09
C LEU A 105 -8.09 9.73 -5.53
N MET A 106 -7.18 9.88 -4.56
CA MET A 106 -5.77 10.18 -4.82
C MET A 106 -4.90 8.99 -4.44
N THR A 107 -4.01 8.58 -5.34
CA THR A 107 -3.00 7.56 -5.02
C THR A 107 -1.98 8.14 -4.05
N ALA A 108 -1.77 7.49 -2.91
CA ALA A 108 -0.82 7.91 -1.89
C ALA A 108 -0.03 6.72 -1.35
N ILE A 109 1.14 7.01 -0.79
CA ILE A 109 2.02 6.01 -0.19
C ILE A 109 2.57 6.53 1.13
N ASN A 110 2.67 5.65 2.13
CA ASN A 110 3.34 5.99 3.39
C ASN A 110 4.83 5.62 3.36
N ARG A 111 5.57 6.02 4.39
CA ARG A 111 7.01 5.73 4.51
C ARG A 111 7.37 4.24 4.51
N GLN A 112 6.45 3.37 4.90
CA GLN A 112 6.64 1.92 4.89
C GLN A 112 6.35 1.27 3.53
N GLY A 113 6.07 2.08 2.49
CA GLY A 113 5.76 1.57 1.15
C GLY A 113 4.36 0.92 1.07
N VAL A 114 3.44 1.33 1.94
CA VAL A 114 2.02 0.95 1.83
C VAL A 114 1.33 1.93 0.90
N LEU A 115 1.00 1.46 -0.29
CA LEU A 115 0.18 2.18 -1.26
C LEU A 115 -1.30 2.11 -0.84
N PHE A 116 -2.03 3.21 -0.96
CA PHE A 116 -3.46 3.30 -0.68
C PHE A 116 -4.12 4.35 -1.57
N LEU A 117 -5.45 4.24 -1.73
CA LEU A 117 -6.25 5.31 -2.31
C LEU A 117 -6.82 6.15 -1.18
N TRP A 118 -6.54 7.45 -1.22
CA TRP A 118 -7.05 8.41 -0.27
C TRP A 118 -8.35 9.04 -0.82
N PRO A 119 -9.53 8.69 -0.26
CA PRO A 119 -10.78 9.34 -0.63
C PRO A 119 -10.91 10.69 0.07
N ILE A 120 -11.09 11.75 -0.71
CA ILE A 120 -11.29 13.13 -0.27
C ILE A 120 -12.69 13.57 -0.66
N ARG A 121 -13.42 14.19 0.26
CA ARG A 121 -14.77 14.70 -0.03
C ARG A 121 -14.70 15.82 -1.07
N LEU A 122 -15.52 15.72 -2.11
CA LEU A 122 -15.78 16.82 -3.02
C LEU A 122 -16.99 17.62 -2.55
N PRO A 123 -17.09 18.91 -2.91
CA PRO A 123 -18.28 19.69 -2.57
C PRO A 123 -19.52 19.04 -3.20
N GLY A 124 -20.64 19.12 -2.49
CA GLY A 124 -21.93 18.69 -3.02
C GLY A 124 -22.43 19.62 -4.12
N PRO A 125 -23.59 19.32 -4.73
CA PRO A 125 -24.22 20.17 -5.74
C PRO A 125 -24.48 21.62 -5.27
N ASP A 126 -24.60 21.84 -3.95
CA ASP A 126 -24.75 23.14 -3.31
C ASP A 126 -23.43 23.95 -3.25
N GLY A 127 -22.32 23.36 -3.69
CA GLY A 127 -21.00 23.98 -3.73
C GLY A 127 -20.37 24.24 -2.36
N ARG A 128 -21.04 23.84 -1.26
CA ARG A 128 -20.54 24.10 0.09
C ARG A 128 -19.45 23.09 0.42
N LEU A 129 -18.24 23.60 0.58
CA LEU A 129 -17.11 22.86 1.11
C LEU A 129 -16.91 23.28 2.56
N ASP A 130 -16.96 22.33 3.50
CA ASP A 130 -16.54 22.60 4.87
C ASP A 130 -15.01 22.73 4.96
N GLU A 131 -14.53 23.36 6.02
CA GLU A 131 -13.09 23.62 6.22
C GLU A 131 -12.29 22.30 6.33
N TRP A 132 -12.93 21.24 6.82
CA TRP A 132 -12.37 19.88 6.84
C TRP A 132 -12.07 19.34 5.44
N SER A 133 -13.00 19.49 4.50
CA SER A 133 -12.83 19.00 3.13
C SER A 133 -11.86 19.89 2.34
N ARG A 134 -11.81 21.19 2.64
CA ARG A 134 -10.82 22.11 2.08
C ARG A 134 -9.40 21.73 2.52
N SER A 135 -9.16 21.72 3.82
CA SER A 135 -7.84 21.47 4.40
C SER A 135 -7.29 20.09 4.05
N VAL A 136 -8.13 19.06 3.91
CA VAL A 136 -7.66 17.73 3.48
C VAL A 136 -7.27 17.69 2.00
N MET A 137 -7.97 18.43 1.12
CA MET A 137 -7.59 18.55 -0.29
C MET A 137 -6.27 19.30 -0.45
N GLU A 138 -6.10 20.38 0.31
CA GLU A 138 -4.84 21.11 0.39
C GLU A 138 -3.72 20.20 0.90
N ALA A 139 -3.96 19.42 1.95
CA ALA A 139 -2.99 18.47 2.49
C ALA A 139 -2.55 17.43 1.45
N ALA A 140 -3.49 16.86 0.69
CA ALA A 140 -3.18 15.87 -0.33
C ALA A 140 -2.47 16.48 -1.55
N THR A 141 -2.77 17.74 -1.87
CA THR A 141 -2.05 18.49 -2.91
C THR A 141 -0.63 18.83 -2.46
N HIS A 142 -0.48 19.25 -1.20
CA HIS A 142 0.81 19.58 -0.58
C HIS A 142 1.71 18.36 -0.41
N ALA A 143 1.11 17.17 -0.24
CA ALA A 143 1.79 15.89 -0.23
C ALA A 143 2.43 15.51 -1.59
N ASN A 144 2.20 16.28 -2.66
CA ASN A 144 2.81 16.01 -3.96
C ASN A 144 4.30 16.36 -3.92
N GLY A 145 5.15 15.34 -3.95
CA GLY A 145 6.61 15.51 -3.89
C GLY A 145 7.15 15.82 -2.48
N LYS A 146 6.30 15.86 -1.45
CA LYS A 146 6.70 16.12 -0.07
C LYS A 146 6.16 15.06 0.88
N TRP A 147 6.96 14.68 1.87
CA TRP A 147 6.50 13.84 2.97
C TRP A 147 5.72 14.69 3.96
N VAL A 148 4.41 14.47 4.04
CA VAL A 148 3.53 15.22 4.94
C VAL A 148 2.79 14.30 5.89
N ARG A 149 2.60 14.73 7.13
CA ARG A 149 1.71 14.08 8.09
C ARG A 149 0.49 14.96 8.29
N VAL A 150 -0.68 14.34 8.30
CA VAL A 150 -1.96 15.05 8.30
C VAL A 150 -2.72 14.70 9.56
N GLN A 151 -3.12 15.70 10.33
CA GLN A 151 -3.73 15.52 11.64
C GLN A 151 -5.00 16.36 11.75
N ALA A 152 -6.10 15.74 12.18
CA ALA A 152 -7.32 16.46 12.46
C ALA A 152 -7.16 17.30 13.75
N ASN A 153 -7.46 18.59 13.68
CA ASN A 153 -7.51 19.49 14.83
C ASN A 153 -8.97 19.94 15.07
N MET A 154 -9.61 19.37 16.08
CA MET A 154 -11.03 19.61 16.38
C MET A 154 -11.30 21.04 16.85
N SER A 155 -10.33 21.67 17.53
CA SER A 155 -10.44 23.05 17.97
C SER A 155 -10.33 24.02 16.80
N LEU A 156 -9.49 23.70 15.80
CA LEU A 156 -9.37 24.47 14.57
C LEU A 156 -10.53 24.21 13.60
N GLY A 157 -11.15 23.03 13.66
CA GLY A 157 -12.17 22.61 12.69
C GLY A 157 -11.59 22.25 11.31
N ALA A 158 -10.31 21.87 11.25
CA ALA A 158 -9.59 21.60 10.01
C ALA A 158 -8.45 20.58 10.21
N TYR A 159 -7.83 20.14 9.12
CA TYR A 159 -6.59 19.37 9.15
C TYR A 159 -5.37 20.28 9.20
N GLU A 160 -4.42 19.94 10.06
CA GLU A 160 -3.08 20.49 10.06
C GLU A 160 -2.15 19.61 9.23
N ILE A 161 -1.20 20.28 8.57
CA ILE A 161 -0.21 19.65 7.70
C ILE A 161 1.17 19.84 8.32
N TYR A 162 1.86 18.73 8.58
CA TYR A 162 3.22 18.73 9.09
C TYR A 162 4.16 18.20 8.02
N GLU A 163 5.01 19.06 7.46
CA GLU A 163 6.08 18.62 6.57
C GLU A 163 7.20 17.90 7.37
N ALA A 164 7.78 16.88 6.77
CA ALA A 164 8.95 16.23 7.32
C ALA A 164 10.16 17.18 7.36
N ALA A 165 10.79 17.33 8.53
CA ALA A 165 12.03 18.10 8.64
C ALA A 165 13.26 17.38 8.03
N GLY A 166 13.20 16.04 7.94
CA GLY A 166 14.27 15.23 7.36
C GLY A 166 14.18 15.16 5.85
N GLN A 167 15.34 15.18 5.18
CA GLN A 167 15.44 14.88 3.75
C GLN A 167 15.35 13.37 3.54
N TRP A 168 14.12 12.87 3.44
CA TRP A 168 13.88 11.46 3.09
C TRP A 168 13.76 11.31 1.58
N ALA A 169 14.26 10.18 1.06
CA ALA A 169 14.13 9.84 -0.35
C ALA A 169 12.64 9.81 -0.78
N ALA A 170 12.41 10.12 -2.06
CA ALA A 170 11.10 9.92 -2.66
C ALA A 170 10.72 8.43 -2.61
N PRO A 171 9.44 8.10 -2.42
CA PRO A 171 8.99 6.72 -2.47
C PRO A 171 9.03 6.18 -3.91
N GLU A 172 9.20 4.87 -4.02
CA GLU A 172 9.00 4.16 -5.28
C GLU A 172 7.51 3.82 -5.46
N PHE A 173 6.82 4.57 -6.33
CA PHE A 173 5.47 4.22 -6.73
C PHE A 173 5.48 3.02 -7.70
N PRO A 174 4.49 2.11 -7.62
CA PRO A 174 4.40 1.00 -8.57
C PRO A 174 4.20 1.51 -10.00
N THR A 175 4.82 0.85 -10.98
CA THR A 175 4.69 1.17 -12.41
C THR A 175 3.35 0.75 -13.04
N MET A 176 2.45 0.21 -12.21
CA MET A 176 1.15 -0.30 -12.64
C MET A 176 0.19 0.85 -12.96
N PRO A 177 -0.58 0.80 -14.07
CA PRO A 177 -1.51 1.86 -14.42
C PRO A 177 -2.62 2.03 -13.39
N PHE A 178 -3.12 3.26 -13.23
CA PHE A 178 -4.14 3.61 -12.24
C PHE A 178 -5.41 2.75 -12.31
N GLN A 179 -5.84 2.34 -13.51
CA GLN A 179 -6.96 1.42 -13.68
C GLN A 179 -6.79 0.10 -12.91
N GLN A 180 -5.58 -0.45 -12.90
CA GLN A 180 -5.29 -1.68 -12.16
C GLN A 180 -5.23 -1.41 -10.66
N LEU A 181 -4.79 -0.22 -10.22
CA LEU A 181 -4.88 0.18 -8.81
C LEU A 181 -6.35 0.24 -8.34
N LEU A 182 -7.24 0.81 -9.16
CA LEU A 182 -8.68 0.82 -8.88
C LEU A 182 -9.26 -0.60 -8.80
N LYS A 183 -8.90 -1.49 -9.74
CA LYS A 183 -9.33 -2.90 -9.70
C LYS A 183 -8.87 -3.60 -8.43
N LEU A 184 -7.62 -3.40 -8.00
CA LEU A 184 -7.10 -3.99 -6.76
C LEU A 184 -7.72 -3.40 -5.49
N ALA A 185 -8.16 -2.13 -5.55
CA ALA A 185 -8.76 -1.43 -4.43
C ALA A 185 -10.25 -1.76 -4.23
N PHE A 186 -11.00 -1.88 -5.33
CA PHE A 186 -12.45 -2.02 -5.33
C PHE A 186 -12.97 -3.39 -5.78
N LYS A 187 -12.10 -4.40 -5.93
CA LYS A 187 -12.42 -5.79 -6.35
C LYS A 187 -13.90 -6.19 -6.18
N ASP A 188 -14.29 -6.56 -4.96
CA ASP A 188 -15.64 -6.98 -4.59
C ASP A 188 -16.47 -5.79 -4.04
N LYS A 189 -15.94 -4.58 -4.16
CA LYS A 189 -16.49 -3.32 -3.64
C LYS A 189 -16.84 -2.35 -4.78
N PHE A 190 -17.47 -2.88 -5.82
CA PHE A 190 -17.94 -2.12 -6.97
C PHE A 190 -19.43 -2.36 -7.22
N ILE A 191 -20.22 -1.29 -7.11
CA ILE A 191 -21.68 -1.34 -7.23
C ILE A 191 -22.06 -1.05 -8.68
N THR A 192 -22.60 -2.07 -9.36
CA THR A 192 -23.00 -2.03 -10.78
C THR A 192 -24.49 -2.24 -11.00
N SER A 193 -25.27 -2.47 -9.94
CA SER A 193 -26.74 -2.58 -10.00
C SER A 193 -27.37 -2.09 -8.70
N LEU A 194 -28.62 -1.61 -8.77
CA LEU A 194 -29.45 -1.30 -7.59
C LEU A 194 -29.71 -2.53 -6.71
N ASP A 195 -29.61 -3.74 -7.27
CA ASP A 195 -29.76 -4.99 -6.55
C ASP A 195 -28.54 -5.40 -5.71
N HIS A 196 -27.49 -4.58 -5.71
CA HIS A 196 -26.25 -4.89 -5.01
C HIS A 196 -26.49 -5.13 -3.51
N PRO A 197 -25.91 -6.19 -2.88
CA PRO A 197 -26.21 -6.58 -1.50
C PRO A 197 -26.06 -5.44 -0.47
N VAL A 198 -25.06 -4.57 -0.65
CA VAL A 198 -24.86 -3.39 0.20
C VAL A 198 -26.01 -2.40 0.13
N LEU A 199 -26.59 -2.17 -1.04
CA LEU A 199 -27.73 -1.25 -1.19
C LEU A 199 -28.98 -1.85 -0.56
N LYS A 200 -29.22 -3.16 -0.75
CA LYS A 200 -30.31 -3.89 -0.08
C LYS A 200 -30.20 -3.79 1.44
N ARG A 201 -29.00 -4.01 1.98
CA ARG A 201 -28.72 -3.85 3.42
C ARG A 201 -29.02 -2.43 3.91
N LEU A 202 -28.60 -1.40 3.17
CA LEU A 202 -28.87 0.00 3.53
C LEU A 202 -30.36 0.35 3.50
N ARG A 203 -31.14 -0.31 2.64
CA ARG A 203 -32.60 -0.12 2.51
C ARG A 203 -33.42 -1.01 3.45
N GLY A 204 -32.79 -1.91 4.20
CA GLY A 204 -33.46 -2.86 5.08
C GLY A 204 -34.16 -4.01 4.35
N GLU A 205 -33.71 -4.35 3.14
CA GLU A 205 -34.27 -5.40 2.27
C GLU A 205 -33.56 -6.76 2.42
N ALA A 206 -32.55 -6.84 3.30
CA ALA A 206 -31.68 -8.00 3.51
C ALA A 206 -31.60 -8.41 4.98
#